data_AF-A0A917CX32-F1
#
_entry.id   AF-A0A917CX32-F1
#
_cell.length_a   1.000
_cell.length_b   1.000
_cell.length_c   1.000
_cell.angle_alpha   90.00
_cell.angle_beta   90.00
_cell.angle_gamma   90.00
#
_symmetry.space_group_name_H-M   'P 1'
#
loop_
_entity.id
_entity.type
_entity.pdbx_description
1 polymer ?
#
loop_
_entity_poly.entity_id
_entity_poly.type
_entity_poly.pdbx_seq_one_letter_code
_entity_poly.pdbx_strand_id
1 'polypeptide(L)'
;MVHSPSLVQDSGPGSTSSGPDAILGFQYAYYVLRSGVAARQYVSPDSSGLVPSTIQAGIDSAVPVGTTHCVRVTPVSATSFSVVVTEHRPTGDNSIHLQVVDTRTDAAGRALITRISTA
;
A
#
# COMPACT_ATOMS: atom_id res chain seq x y z
N MET A 1 -21.63 9.95 18.94
CA MET A 1 -20.24 9.44 18.86
C MET A 1 -19.95 9.16 17.39
N VAL A 2 -19.32 10.10 16.68
CA VAL A 2 -18.90 9.88 15.29
C VAL A 2 -17.54 9.18 15.34
N HIS A 3 -17.51 7.90 14.96
CA HIS A 3 -16.24 7.24 14.67
C HIS A 3 -15.76 7.81 13.33
N SER A 4 -15.03 8.92 13.38
CA SER A 4 -14.29 9.41 12.23
C SER A 4 -13.31 8.31 11.84
N PRO A 5 -13.41 7.68 10.66
CA PRO A 5 -12.37 6.76 10.22
C PRO A 5 -11.09 7.58 10.14
N SER A 6 -10.10 7.21 10.94
CA SER A 6 -8.80 7.87 10.98
C SER A 6 -8.20 7.81 9.58
N LEU A 7 -8.29 8.93 8.86
CA LEU A 7 -7.60 9.13 7.62
C LEU A 7 -6.11 9.12 7.94
N VAL A 8 -5.42 8.01 7.67
CA VAL A 8 -3.98 7.98 7.75
C VAL A 8 -3.45 8.41 6.39
N GLN A 9 -2.89 9.62 6.35
CA GLN A 9 -2.28 10.25 5.19
C GLN A 9 -0.81 10.47 5.53
N ASP A 10 -0.08 9.37 5.77
CA ASP A 10 1.34 9.40 6.11
C ASP A 10 2.17 9.05 4.88
N SER A 11 3.21 9.84 4.61
CA SER A 11 4.19 9.63 3.53
C SER A 11 5.53 9.14 4.05
N GLY A 12 5.59 8.71 5.31
CA GLY A 12 6.78 8.13 5.93
C GLY A 12 7.02 6.69 5.50
N PRO A 13 8.13 6.09 5.93
CA PRO A 13 8.50 4.72 5.60
C PRO A 13 7.49 3.66 6.09
N GLY A 14 6.47 4.04 6.87
CA GLY A 14 5.55 3.13 7.55
C GLY A 14 6.28 2.19 8.51
N SER A 15 5.53 1.27 9.10
CA SER A 15 6.01 0.18 9.96
C SER A 15 5.03 -0.98 9.89
N THR A 16 5.36 -2.10 10.52
CA THR A 16 4.46 -3.25 10.62
C THR A 16 3.67 -3.28 11.92
N SER A 17 3.55 -2.14 12.62
CA SER A 17 2.87 -2.06 13.92
C SER A 17 1.35 -2.17 13.82
N SER A 18 0.77 -1.90 12.64
CA SER A 18 -0.67 -1.98 12.38
C SER A 18 -0.94 -2.15 10.89
N GLY A 19 -2.14 -2.64 10.54
CA GLY A 19 -2.56 -2.84 9.14
C GLY A 19 -2.40 -1.58 8.26
N PRO A 20 -2.92 -0.40 8.68
CA PRO A 20 -2.74 0.84 7.92
C PRO A 20 -1.28 1.22 7.74
N ASP A 21 -0.46 0.99 8.76
CA ASP A 21 0.95 1.39 8.76
C ASP A 21 1.78 0.51 7.81
N ALA A 22 1.45 -0.79 7.74
CA ALA A 22 2.05 -1.71 6.79
C ALA A 22 1.64 -1.39 5.36
N ILE A 23 0.38 -0.97 5.15
CA ILE A 23 -0.13 -0.52 3.85
C ILE A 23 0.63 0.74 3.40
N LEU A 24 0.79 1.73 4.28
CA LEU A 24 1.51 2.96 3.95
C LEU A 24 2.98 2.68 3.65
N GLY A 25 3.63 1.82 4.44
CA GLY A 25 5.00 1.39 4.16
C GLY A 25 5.15 0.68 2.81
N PHE A 26 4.19 -0.18 2.44
CA PHE A 26 4.14 -0.80 1.12
C PHE A 26 4.01 0.24 0.00
N GLN A 27 3.08 1.20 0.12
CA GLN A 27 2.89 2.23 -0.90
C GLN A 27 4.09 3.19 -0.98
N TYR A 28 4.71 3.53 0.14
CA TYR A 28 5.95 4.32 0.16
C TYR A 28 7.07 3.58 -0.58
N ALA A 29 7.25 2.28 -0.31
CA ALA A 29 8.24 1.48 -1.01
C ALA A 29 7.95 1.35 -2.53
N TYR A 30 6.67 1.34 -2.91
CA TYR A 30 6.22 1.26 -4.30
C TYR A 30 6.44 2.58 -5.06
N TYR A 31 5.99 3.71 -4.51
CA TYR A 31 5.99 4.99 -5.22
C TYR A 31 7.23 5.86 -4.95
N VAL A 32 7.81 5.78 -3.76
CA VAL A 32 8.96 6.62 -3.36
C VAL A 32 10.27 5.86 -3.54
N LEU A 33 10.43 4.71 -2.89
CA LEU A 33 11.66 3.91 -3.02
C LEU A 33 11.75 3.19 -4.37
N ARG A 34 10.60 3.00 -5.04
CA ARG A 34 10.48 2.30 -6.32
C ARG A 34 11.16 0.93 -6.31
N SER A 35 11.03 0.21 -5.18
CA SER A 35 11.70 -1.07 -4.94
C SER A 35 10.72 -2.16 -4.53
N GLY A 36 10.56 -3.16 -5.39
CA GLY A 36 9.76 -4.36 -5.10
C GLY A 36 10.32 -5.16 -3.92
N VAL A 37 11.64 -5.11 -3.69
CA VAL A 37 12.28 -5.76 -2.52
C VAL A 37 11.89 -5.05 -1.22
N ALA A 38 11.93 -3.72 -1.20
CA ALA A 38 11.49 -2.94 -0.04
C ALA A 38 9.99 -3.15 0.23
N ALA A 39 9.17 -3.11 -0.82
CA ALA A 39 7.73 -3.32 -0.71
C ALA A 39 7.39 -4.72 -0.18
N ARG A 40 8.15 -5.75 -0.59
CA ARG A 40 7.97 -7.13 -0.10
C ARG A 40 8.08 -7.24 1.43
N GLN A 41 8.82 -6.37 2.11
CA GLN A 41 9.00 -6.42 3.56
C GLN A 41 7.69 -6.25 4.34
N TYR A 42 6.68 -5.62 3.74
CA TYR A 42 5.36 -5.40 4.34
C TYR A 42 4.34 -6.48 3.98
N VAL A 43 4.73 -7.46 3.16
CA VAL A 43 3.84 -8.50 2.63
C VAL A 43 4.15 -9.84 3.30
N SER A 44 3.10 -10.58 3.66
CA SER A 44 3.20 -11.93 4.21
C SER A 44 4.02 -12.82 3.28
N PRO A 45 4.98 -13.61 3.79
CA PRO A 45 5.79 -14.50 2.96
C PRO A 45 4.94 -15.51 2.17
N ASP A 46 3.78 -15.90 2.72
CA ASP A 46 2.81 -16.80 2.09
C ASP A 46 2.09 -16.21 0.86
N SER A 47 2.18 -14.90 0.64
CA SER A 47 1.54 -14.25 -0.52
C SER A 47 2.35 -14.50 -1.79
N SER A 48 1.90 -15.45 -2.60
CA SER A 48 2.56 -15.84 -3.85
C SER A 48 2.39 -14.81 -4.98
N GLY A 49 1.31 -14.02 -4.94
CA GLY A 49 1.03 -12.99 -5.96
C GLY A 49 1.84 -11.70 -5.80
N LEU A 50 2.49 -11.51 -4.65
CA LEU A 50 3.19 -10.28 -4.27
C LEU A 50 4.68 -10.55 -4.04
N VAL A 51 5.33 -11.23 -4.98
CA VAL A 51 6.78 -11.46 -4.98
C VAL A 51 7.54 -10.22 -5.49
N PRO A 52 8.82 -10.01 -5.08
CA PRO A 52 9.56 -8.79 -5.39
C PRO A 52 9.60 -8.43 -6.88
N SER A 53 9.78 -9.43 -7.76
CA SER A 53 9.85 -9.23 -9.21
C SER A 53 8.52 -8.76 -9.81
N THR A 54 7.40 -9.34 -9.37
CA THR A 54 6.05 -8.92 -9.78
C THR A 54 5.75 -7.49 -9.33
N ILE A 55 6.13 -7.16 -8.09
CA ILE A 55 5.95 -5.81 -7.57
C ILE A 55 6.82 -4.83 -8.37
N GLN A 56 8.08 -5.17 -8.63
CA GLN A 56 8.99 -4.32 -9.40
C GLN A 56 8.46 -4.08 -10.82
N ALA A 57 7.99 -5.12 -11.51
CA ALA A 57 7.39 -4.99 -12.83
C ALA A 57 6.17 -4.05 -12.81
N GLY A 58 5.37 -4.10 -11.74
CA GLY A 58 4.30 -3.14 -11.49
C GLY A 58 4.81 -1.71 -11.37
N ILE A 59 5.82 -1.46 -10.53
CA ILE A 59 6.42 -0.13 -10.33
C ILE A 59 6.93 0.44 -11.64
N ASP A 60 7.67 -0.36 -12.40
CA ASP A 60 8.30 0.06 -13.65
C ASP A 60 7.27 0.38 -14.74
N SER A 61 6.13 -0.31 -14.73
CA SER A 61 5.06 -0.13 -15.72
C SER A 61 4.04 0.94 -15.33
N ALA A 62 3.74 1.07 -14.03
CA ALA A 62 2.63 1.89 -13.54
C ALA A 62 3.05 3.33 -13.21
N VAL A 63 4.31 3.56 -12.83
CA VAL A 63 4.74 4.84 -12.25
C VAL A 63 5.77 5.54 -13.14
N PRO A 64 5.36 6.45 -14.04
CA PRO A 64 6.29 7.36 -14.70
C PRO A 64 7.16 8.14 -13.71
N VAL A 65 8.38 8.50 -14.11
CA VAL A 65 9.23 9.37 -13.29
C VAL A 65 8.58 10.75 -13.17
N GLY A 66 8.54 11.29 -11.95
CA GLY A 66 7.89 12.58 -11.66
C GLY A 66 6.41 12.49 -11.30
N THR A 67 5.83 11.28 -11.27
CA THR A 67 4.47 11.07 -10.73
C THR A 67 4.47 11.36 -9.23
N THR A 68 3.57 12.24 -8.78
CA THR A 68 3.27 12.40 -7.35
C THR A 68 2.06 11.54 -7.00
N HIS A 69 1.95 11.14 -5.73
CA HIS A 69 0.90 10.24 -5.30
C HIS A 69 0.33 10.68 -3.95
N CYS A 70 -0.97 10.47 -3.77
CA CYS A 70 -1.68 10.63 -2.51
C CYS A 70 -2.30 9.29 -2.14
N VAL A 71 -2.01 8.78 -0.95
CA VAL A 71 -2.60 7.54 -0.43
C VAL A 71 -3.58 7.87 0.67
N ARG A 72 -4.75 7.22 0.62
CA ARG A 72 -5.78 7.27 1.65
C ARG A 72 -6.14 5.86 2.05
N VAL A 73 -5.92 5.52 3.32
CA VAL A 73 -6.29 4.22 3.88
C VAL A 73 -7.49 4.38 4.80
N THR A 74 -8.54 3.61 4.55
CA THR A 74 -9.78 3.60 5.34
C THR A 74 -10.04 2.18 5.85
N PRO A 75 -10.16 1.94 7.16
CA PRO A 75 -10.51 0.62 7.68
C PRO A 75 -11.93 0.24 7.26
N VAL A 76 -12.09 -0.96 6.70
CA VAL A 76 -13.39 -1.58 6.38
C VAL A 76 -13.75 -2.61 7.45
N SER A 77 -12.75 -3.35 7.94
CA SER A 77 -12.84 -4.26 9.07
C SER A 77 -11.52 -4.27 9.86
N ALA A 78 -11.41 -5.11 10.89
CA ALA A 78 -10.16 -5.22 11.67
C ALA A 78 -8.95 -5.67 10.84
N THR A 79 -9.18 -6.40 9.74
CA THR A 79 -8.13 -6.99 8.90
C THR A 79 -8.20 -6.54 7.44
N SER A 80 -9.19 -5.72 7.07
CA SER A 80 -9.41 -5.31 5.67
C SER A 80 -9.54 -3.80 5.56
N PHE A 81 -8.90 -3.22 4.56
CA PHE A 81 -8.74 -1.78 4.39
C PHE A 81 -9.02 -1.38 2.94
N SER A 82 -9.80 -0.32 2.76
CA SER A 82 -9.94 0.34 1.47
C SER A 82 -8.80 1.33 1.29
N VAL A 83 -8.06 1.18 0.21
CA VAL A 83 -6.91 2.01 -0.13
C VAL A 83 -7.22 2.73 -1.43
N VAL A 84 -7.20 4.05 -1.37
CA VAL A 84 -7.35 4.92 -2.54
C VAL A 84 -6.00 5.53 -2.82
N VAL A 85 -5.47 5.29 -4.02
CA VAL A 85 -4.27 5.96 -4.51
C VAL A 85 -4.65 6.91 -5.62
N THR A 86 -4.30 8.18 -5.46
CA THR A 86 -4.41 9.18 -6.50
C THR A 86 -3.01 9.50 -7.01
N GLU A 87 -2.75 9.18 -8.28
CA GLU A 87 -1.52 9.52 -8.98
C GLU A 87 -1.75 10.81 -9.77
N HIS A 88 -0.81 11.74 -9.66
CA HIS A 88 -0.76 12.95 -10.48
C HIS A 88 0.45 12.84 -11.40
N ARG A 89 0.21 12.68 -12.70
CA ARG A 89 1.27 12.54 -13.70
C ARG A 89 1.83 13.90 -14.08
N PRO A 90 3.12 13.99 -14.43
CA PRO A 90 3.73 15.24 -14.88
C PRO A 90 3.11 15.76 -16.19
N THR A 91 2.44 14.90 -16.96
CA THR A 91 1.71 15.26 -18.18
C THR A 91 0.35 15.91 -17.91
N GLY A 92 -0.06 16.06 -16.64
CA GLY A 92 -1.33 16.67 -16.22
C GLY A 92 -2.50 15.68 -16.09
N ASP A 93 -2.29 14.40 -16.38
CA ASP A 93 -3.28 13.34 -16.20
C ASP A 93 -3.32 12.86 -14.74
N ASN A 94 -4.51 12.53 -14.23
CA ASN A 94 -4.71 12.00 -12.88
C ASN A 94 -5.33 10.61 -12.96
N SER A 95 -4.73 9.65 -12.28
CA SER A 95 -5.25 8.29 -12.18
C SER A 95 -5.68 8.00 -10.73
N ILE A 96 -6.86 7.39 -10.57
CA ILE A 96 -7.37 6.96 -9.26
C ILE A 96 -7.44 5.44 -9.26
N HIS A 97 -6.73 4.83 -8.31
CA HIS A 97 -6.72 3.40 -8.10
C HIS A 97 -7.44 3.07 -6.80
N LEU A 98 -8.48 2.24 -6.91
CA LEU A 98 -9.25 1.75 -5.77
C LEU A 98 -8.82 0.32 -5.47
N GLN A 99 -8.39 0.09 -4.24
CA GLN A 99 -7.87 -1.20 -3.79
C GLN A 99 -8.54 -1.62 -2.47
N VAL A 100 -8.67 -2.92 -2.30
CA VAL A 100 -8.95 -3.57 -1.03
C VAL A 100 -7.70 -4.35 -0.63
N VAL A 101 -7.19 -4.04 0.56
CA VAL A 101 -5.99 -4.65 1.12
C VAL A 101 -6.33 -5.38 2.39
N ASP A 102 -6.06 -6.68 2.38
CA ASP A 102 -6.20 -7.54 3.56
C ASP A 102 -4.84 -7.70 4.24
N THR A 103 -4.87 -7.66 5.56
CA THR A 103 -3.69 -7.81 6.42
C THR A 103 -3.92 -8.88 7.46
N ARG A 104 -2.83 -9.44 7.98
CA ARG A 104 -2.83 -10.41 9.07
C ARG A 104 -1.67 -10.12 10.01
N THR A 105 -1.92 -10.25 11.30
CA THR A 105 -0.85 -10.18 12.31
C THR A 105 -0.14 -11.54 12.39
N ASP A 106 1.18 -11.54 12.29
CA ASP A 106 2.00 -12.74 12.46
C ASP A 106 2.26 -13.07 13.94
N ALA A 107 2.95 -14.18 14.20
CA ALA A 107 3.28 -14.62 15.56
C ALA A 107 4.23 -13.66 16.30
N ALA A 108 4.92 -12.77 15.58
CA ALA A 108 5.78 -11.73 16.15
C ALA A 108 5.03 -10.41 16.41
N GLY A 109 3.71 -10.36 16.17
CA GLY A 109 2.88 -9.17 16.37
C GLY A 109 2.94 -8.17 15.21
N ARG A 110 3.52 -8.54 14.06
CA ARG A 110 3.64 -7.65 12.90
C ARG A 110 2.42 -7.79 12.00
N ALA A 111 1.80 -6.68 11.65
CA ALA A 111 0.76 -6.63 10.62
C ALA A 111 1.42 -6.70 9.22
N LEU A 112 1.04 -7.71 8.45
CA LEU A 112 1.56 -7.97 7.10
C LEU A 112 0.41 -8.05 6.10
N ILE A 113 0.64 -7.51 4.90
CA ILE A 113 -0.32 -7.57 3.79
C ILE A 113 -0.37 -9.01 3.26
N THR A 114 -1.54 -9.60 3.22
CA THR A 114 -1.74 -10.95 2.68
C THR A 114 -2.25 -10.91 1.25
N ARG A 115 -3.06 -9.90 0.92
CA ARG A 115 -3.73 -9.77 -0.37
C ARG A 115 -3.98 -8.30 -0.70
N ILE A 116 -3.79 -7.96 -1.97
CA ILE A 116 -4.19 -6.68 -2.58
C ILE A 116 -5.09 -7.02 -3.76
N SER A 117 -6.23 -6.36 -3.83
CA SER A 117 -7.23 -6.56 -4.89
C SER A 117 -7.72 -5.22 -5.37
N THR A 118 -8.01 -5.09 -6.66
CA THR A 118 -8.78 -3.95 -7.15
C THR A 118 -10.20 -4.04 -6.60
N ALA A 119 -10.75 -2.91 -6.15
CA ALA A 119 -12.13 -2.82 -5.67
C ALA A 119 -13.15 -2.88 -6.81
#